data_AF-A0A935V6F0-F1
#
_entry.id   AF-A0A935V6F0-F1
#
_cell.length_a   1.000
_cell.length_b   1.000
_cell.length_c   1.000
_cell.angle_alpha   90.00
_cell.angle_beta   90.00
_cell.angle_gamma   90.00
#
_symmetry.space_group_name_H-M   'P 1'
#
loop_
_entity.id
_entity.type
_entity.pdbx_description
1 polymer ?
#
loop_
_entity_poly.entity_id
_entity_poly.type
_entity_poly.pdbx_seq_one_letter_code
_entity_poly.pdbx_strand_id
1 'polypeptide(L)'
;MNTRNAFTATVLALLTAALPAAAATHFVQQDAFAFSPDVLVINVGDTVTWQWTSFSHTVTNGTGSGDPNVGRRFDGALSSLSPTFSYTFTTAGTVPYFCRPHELMGMSGTVIVQNTSGVDQVPARGPLALGSAPNPFNPRTLISFTLPADTNVRLSVHDAAGRLVRVLEDGAALAAGRHERAWDGLGDDGLVVPAGVYVATVEAGDVRETVKLTLAK
;
A
#
# COMPACT_ATOMS: atom_id res chain seq x y z
N MET A 1 -39.58 -29.29 -51.57
CA MET A 1 -38.70 -30.01 -50.63
C MET A 1 -37.56 -29.07 -50.28
N ASN A 2 -37.57 -28.49 -49.08
CA ASN A 2 -36.65 -27.42 -48.66
C ASN A 2 -35.67 -27.96 -47.63
N THR A 3 -34.40 -28.13 -48.00
CA THR A 3 -33.31 -28.54 -47.09
C THR A 3 -32.74 -27.30 -46.40
N ARG A 4 -32.81 -27.27 -45.06
CA ARG A 4 -32.22 -26.22 -44.21
C ARG A 4 -30.79 -26.63 -43.85
N ASN A 5 -29.81 -25.80 -44.24
CA ASN A 5 -28.44 -25.90 -43.76
C ASN A 5 -28.35 -25.46 -42.29
N ALA A 6 -27.78 -26.30 -41.44
CA ALA A 6 -27.44 -25.95 -40.06
C ALA A 6 -26.01 -25.43 -40.00
N PHE A 7 -25.83 -24.19 -39.55
CA PHE A 7 -24.52 -23.64 -39.18
C PHE A 7 -24.32 -23.85 -37.67
N THR A 8 -23.36 -24.70 -37.30
CA THR A 8 -22.85 -24.79 -35.92
C THR A 8 -21.84 -23.66 -35.70
N ALA A 9 -22.16 -22.73 -34.80
CA ALA A 9 -21.21 -21.72 -34.32
C ALA A 9 -20.44 -22.28 -33.12
N THR A 10 -19.14 -22.49 -33.29
CA THR A 10 -18.23 -22.84 -32.18
C THR A 10 -17.89 -21.57 -31.41
N VAL A 11 -18.32 -21.48 -30.15
CA VAL A 11 -17.90 -20.41 -29.23
C VAL A 11 -16.50 -20.75 -28.72
N LEU A 12 -15.50 -19.97 -29.15
CA LEU A 12 -14.13 -20.06 -28.64
C LEU A 12 -14.05 -19.29 -27.32
N ALA A 13 -14.02 -20.00 -26.18
CA ALA A 13 -13.76 -19.38 -24.89
C ALA A 13 -12.27 -18.98 -24.82
N LEU A 14 -12.01 -17.67 -24.83
CA LEU A 14 -10.70 -17.11 -24.52
C LEU A 14 -10.43 -17.29 -23.03
N LEU A 15 -9.62 -18.30 -22.70
CA LEU A 15 -9.11 -18.52 -21.34
C LEU A 15 -8.05 -17.43 -21.06
N THR A 16 -8.42 -16.38 -20.35
CA THR A 16 -7.46 -15.41 -19.81
C THR A 16 -6.73 -16.05 -18.64
N ALA A 17 -5.51 -16.54 -18.87
CA ALA A 17 -4.62 -16.91 -17.78
C ALA A 17 -4.21 -15.63 -17.03
N ALA A 18 -4.71 -15.46 -15.81
CA ALA A 18 -4.21 -14.42 -14.91
C ALA A 18 -2.75 -14.75 -14.58
N LEU A 19 -1.82 -13.86 -14.92
CA LEU A 19 -0.44 -13.96 -14.47
C LEU A 19 -0.43 -13.90 -12.93
N PRO A 20 0.42 -14.68 -12.23
CA PRO A 20 0.57 -14.53 -10.80
C PRO A 20 1.02 -13.09 -10.50
N ALA A 21 0.33 -12.43 -9.58
CA ALA A 21 0.74 -11.11 -9.10
C ALA A 21 2.21 -11.22 -8.62
N ALA A 22 3.09 -10.43 -9.22
CA ALA A 22 4.50 -10.46 -8.84
C ALA A 22 4.65 -10.03 -7.37
N ALA A 23 5.48 -10.76 -6.61
CA ALA A 23 5.82 -10.41 -5.23
C ALA A 23 6.30 -8.95 -5.15
N ALA A 24 5.69 -8.16 -4.26
CA ALA A 24 6.00 -6.75 -4.11
C ALA A 24 7.11 -6.52 -3.07
N THR A 25 7.83 -5.40 -3.21
CA THR A 25 8.77 -4.92 -2.20
C THR A 25 8.19 -3.70 -1.50
N HIS A 26 8.08 -3.78 -0.18
CA HIS A 26 7.61 -2.71 0.69
C HIS A 26 8.76 -2.12 1.51
N PHE A 27 8.62 -0.87 1.94
CA PHE A 27 9.67 -0.16 2.68
C PHE A 27 9.17 0.31 4.04
N VAL A 28 10.01 0.10 5.06
CA VAL A 28 9.81 0.63 6.42
C VAL A 28 11.02 1.49 6.77
N GLN A 29 10.79 2.77 7.01
CA GLN A 29 11.83 3.68 7.46
C GLN A 29 12.03 3.57 8.97
N GLN A 30 13.29 3.66 9.40
CA GLN A 30 13.67 3.75 10.80
C GLN A 30 14.27 5.11 11.05
N ASP A 31 13.49 5.95 11.72
CA ASP A 31 13.85 7.30 12.06
C ASP A 31 13.72 7.52 13.57
N ALA A 32 14.74 8.11 14.18
CA ALA A 32 14.90 8.31 15.62
C ALA A 32 14.67 7.03 16.45
N PHE A 33 13.45 6.82 16.95
CA PHE A 33 13.08 5.66 17.79
C PHE A 33 11.80 4.97 17.29
N ALA A 34 11.46 5.13 16.01
CA ALA A 34 10.23 4.63 15.43
C ALA A 34 10.46 3.89 14.11
N PHE A 35 9.55 2.96 13.81
CA PHE A 35 9.38 2.40 12.48
C PHE A 35 8.24 3.15 11.79
N SER A 36 8.40 3.50 10.51
CA SER A 36 7.38 4.18 9.71
C SER A 36 7.18 3.46 8.37
N PRO A 37 6.00 2.87 8.11
CA PRO A 37 4.92 2.68 9.08
C PRO A 37 5.33 1.72 10.22
N ASP A 38 4.69 1.85 11.38
CA ASP A 38 4.83 0.93 12.51
C ASP A 38 3.97 -0.33 12.32
N VAL A 39 2.88 -0.24 11.56
CA VAL A 39 2.09 -1.38 11.08
C VAL A 39 2.09 -1.44 9.56
N LEU A 40 2.57 -2.54 9.00
CA LEU A 40 2.60 -2.77 7.56
C LEU A 40 1.78 -4.02 7.20
N VAL A 41 0.85 -3.90 6.25
CA VAL A 41 0.08 -5.03 5.71
C VAL A 41 0.65 -5.41 4.36
N ILE A 42 1.02 -6.68 4.19
CA ILE A 42 1.60 -7.23 2.97
C ILE A 42 0.95 -8.57 2.61
N ASN A 43 1.25 -9.10 1.42
CA ASN A 43 0.81 -10.43 1.03
C ASN A 43 1.92 -11.48 1.18
N VAL A 44 1.54 -12.75 1.31
CA VAL A 44 2.47 -13.89 1.26
C VAL A 44 3.23 -13.85 -0.05
N GLY A 45 4.56 -13.84 0.04
CA GLY A 45 5.50 -13.70 -1.07
C GLY A 45 6.17 -12.33 -1.11
N ASP A 46 5.60 -11.31 -0.47
CA ASP A 46 6.16 -9.97 -0.47
C ASP A 46 7.43 -9.86 0.38
N THR A 47 8.28 -8.90 0.02
CA THR A 47 9.51 -8.57 0.74
C THR A 47 9.37 -7.23 1.45
N VAL A 48 9.74 -7.17 2.72
CA VAL A 48 9.88 -5.89 3.45
C VAL A 48 11.35 -5.54 3.51
N THR A 49 11.67 -4.30 3.14
CA THR A 49 12.98 -3.69 3.28
C THR A 49 12.92 -2.59 4.32
N TRP A 50 13.55 -2.82 5.45
CA TRP A 50 13.79 -1.79 6.44
C TRP A 50 14.99 -0.94 6.06
N GLN A 51 14.89 0.37 6.23
CA GLN A 51 15.94 1.34 5.88
C GLN A 51 16.22 2.27 7.05
N TRP A 52 17.48 2.39 7.46
CA TRP A 52 17.92 3.27 8.54
C TRP A 52 18.15 4.66 7.98
N THR A 53 17.32 5.62 8.38
CA THR A 53 17.47 7.03 7.97
C THR A 53 18.24 7.84 9.01
N SER A 54 18.39 7.31 10.23
CA SER A 54 19.18 7.89 11.32
C SER A 54 19.76 6.78 12.20
N PHE A 55 20.93 7.01 12.82
CA PHE A 55 21.58 6.09 13.77
C PHE A 55 21.76 4.65 13.25
N SER A 56 22.22 3.75 14.12
CA SER A 56 22.23 2.31 13.85
C SER A 56 21.05 1.65 14.55
N HIS A 57 20.36 0.78 13.82
CA HIS A 57 19.21 0.06 14.33
C HIS A 57 19.28 -1.44 14.04
N THR A 58 18.43 -2.20 14.72
CA THR A 58 18.20 -3.62 14.46
C THR A 58 16.76 -3.83 14.02
N VAL A 59 16.51 -4.97 13.38
CA VAL A 59 15.17 -5.46 13.09
C VAL A 59 15.09 -6.91 13.54
N THR A 60 14.58 -7.13 14.73
CA THR A 60 14.51 -8.46 15.32
C THR A 60 13.06 -8.87 15.44
N ASN A 61 12.70 -10.01 14.85
CA ASN A 61 11.36 -10.57 15.04
C ASN A 61 11.13 -10.95 16.51
N GLY A 62 9.94 -10.65 17.03
CA GLY A 62 9.51 -10.99 18.39
C GLY A 62 8.79 -9.83 19.06
N THR A 63 8.29 -10.06 20.27
CA THR A 63 7.63 -9.01 21.07
C THR A 63 8.57 -8.30 22.06
N GLY A 64 9.87 -8.61 22.03
CA GLY A 64 10.88 -8.09 22.94
C GLY A 64 11.96 -9.13 23.26
N SER A 65 12.99 -8.74 24.02
CA SER A 65 14.13 -9.60 24.35
C SER A 65 13.76 -10.81 25.23
N GLY A 66 12.61 -10.76 25.91
CA GLY A 66 12.08 -11.87 26.71
C GLY A 66 11.29 -12.93 25.91
N ASP A 67 11.04 -12.71 24.62
CA ASP A 67 10.30 -13.65 23.77
C ASP A 67 11.16 -14.91 23.49
N PRO A 68 10.68 -16.14 23.80
CA PRO A 68 11.44 -17.37 23.53
C PRO A 68 11.70 -17.64 22.03
N ASN A 69 10.98 -16.94 21.15
CA ASN A 69 11.12 -17.01 19.70
C ASN A 69 11.84 -15.79 19.10
N VAL A 70 12.39 -14.90 19.93
CA VAL A 70 13.11 -13.71 19.48
C VAL A 70 14.17 -14.04 18.43
N GLY A 71 14.18 -13.30 17.33
CA GLY A 71 15.16 -13.41 16.24
C GLY A 71 15.08 -14.70 15.41
N ARG A 72 14.20 -15.66 15.75
CA ARG A 72 14.17 -16.97 15.06
C ARG A 72 13.72 -16.89 13.61
N ARG A 73 12.83 -15.95 13.26
CA ARG A 73 12.39 -15.75 11.86
C ARG A 73 13.35 -14.86 11.08
N PHE A 74 13.74 -13.74 11.69
CA PHE A 74 14.74 -12.83 11.18
C PHE A 74 15.38 -12.04 12.31
N ASP A 75 16.66 -11.71 12.14
CA ASP A 75 17.43 -10.87 13.05
C ASP A 75 18.40 -10.02 12.25
N GLY A 76 17.94 -8.82 11.88
CA GLY A 76 18.72 -7.83 11.16
C GLY A 76 19.80 -7.25 12.07
N ALA A 77 21.06 -7.47 11.69
CA ALA A 77 22.21 -7.00 12.45
C ALA A 77 22.25 -5.47 12.57
N LEU A 78 22.74 -5.00 13.72
CA LEU A 78 23.06 -3.60 13.94
C LEU A 78 24.23 -3.22 13.03
N SER A 79 23.98 -2.47 11.96
CA SER A 79 25.05 -1.97 11.08
C SER A 79 24.92 -0.46 10.89
N SER A 80 26.04 0.19 10.60
CA SER A 80 26.11 1.56 10.08
C SER A 80 26.64 1.58 8.64
N LEU A 81 27.07 0.42 8.13
CA LEU A 81 27.74 0.28 6.83
C LEU A 81 26.80 -0.19 5.71
N SER A 82 25.72 -0.89 6.08
CA SER A 82 24.72 -1.40 5.14
C SER A 82 23.34 -0.99 5.64
N PRO A 83 22.84 0.24 5.36
CA PRO A 83 21.71 0.87 6.04
C PRO A 83 20.34 0.22 5.84
N THR A 84 20.30 -1.05 5.42
CA THR A 84 19.08 -1.75 5.06
C THR A 84 19.11 -3.21 5.50
N PHE A 85 17.93 -3.74 5.78
CA PHE A 85 17.68 -5.16 6.01
C PHE A 85 16.43 -5.56 5.23
N SER A 86 16.45 -6.71 4.55
CA SER A 86 15.29 -7.20 3.79
C SER A 86 14.90 -8.61 4.22
N TYR A 87 13.59 -8.88 4.29
CA TYR A 87 13.05 -10.20 4.57
C TYR A 87 11.79 -10.48 3.74
N THR A 88 11.74 -11.66 3.12
CA THR A 88 10.58 -12.14 2.34
C THR A 88 9.67 -12.98 3.21
N PHE A 89 8.39 -12.63 3.27
CA PHE A 89 7.41 -13.30 4.11
C PHE A 89 6.65 -14.37 3.33
N THR A 90 6.91 -15.63 3.63
CA THR A 90 6.33 -16.77 2.89
C THR A 90 5.17 -17.46 3.63
N THR A 91 4.79 -16.97 4.81
CA THR A 91 3.71 -17.55 5.62
C THR A 91 2.84 -16.43 6.17
N ALA A 92 1.52 -16.56 6.00
CA ALA A 92 0.57 -15.60 6.55
C ALA A 92 0.60 -15.56 8.09
N GLY A 93 0.24 -14.42 8.65
CA GLY A 93 0.16 -14.19 10.08
C GLY A 93 0.69 -12.82 10.49
N THR A 94 0.51 -12.51 11.77
CA THR A 94 1.02 -11.28 12.39
C THR A 94 2.44 -11.53 12.90
N VAL A 95 3.37 -10.70 12.48
CA VAL A 95 4.80 -10.82 12.77
C VAL A 95 5.28 -9.55 13.47
N PRO A 96 5.29 -9.52 14.81
CA PRO A 96 5.85 -8.41 15.56
C PRO A 96 7.36 -8.37 15.41
N TYR A 97 7.94 -7.18 15.48
CA TYR A 97 9.38 -6.98 15.51
C TYR A 97 9.72 -5.72 16.31
N PHE A 98 10.98 -5.62 16.71
CA PHE A 98 11.46 -4.51 17.53
C PHE A 98 12.93 -4.22 17.25
N CYS A 99 13.39 -3.07 17.75
CA CYS A 99 14.80 -2.70 17.75
C CYS A 99 15.40 -2.99 19.13
N ARG A 100 16.31 -3.98 19.25
CA ARG A 100 16.88 -4.43 20.54
C ARG A 100 17.48 -3.30 21.39
N PRO A 101 18.33 -2.39 20.86
CA PRO A 101 18.88 -1.30 21.67
C PRO A 101 17.83 -0.29 22.16
N HIS A 102 16.65 -0.24 21.52
CA HIS A 102 15.59 0.74 21.79
C HIS A 102 14.29 0.07 22.24
N GLU A 103 14.37 -1.17 22.74
CA GLU A 103 13.21 -1.91 23.25
C GLU A 103 12.56 -1.17 24.43
N LEU A 104 13.37 -0.68 25.37
CA LEU A 104 12.90 0.10 26.52
C LEU A 104 12.27 1.44 26.13
N MET A 105 12.51 1.90 24.90
CA MET A 105 11.91 3.11 24.34
C MET A 105 10.63 2.81 23.55
N GLY A 106 10.22 1.54 23.47
CA GLY A 106 9.00 1.11 22.79
C GLY A 106 9.14 0.97 21.27
N MET A 107 10.36 1.03 20.72
CA MET A 107 10.58 0.95 19.27
C MET A 107 10.22 -0.45 18.74
N SER A 108 8.98 -0.57 18.25
CA SER A 108 8.36 -1.80 17.79
C SER A 108 7.53 -1.57 16.54
N GLY A 109 7.33 -2.61 15.75
CA GLY A 109 6.46 -2.61 14.60
C GLY A 109 5.85 -3.98 14.36
N THR A 110 4.89 -4.03 13.43
CA THR A 110 4.16 -5.24 13.11
C THR A 110 3.99 -5.37 11.61
N VAL A 111 4.40 -6.52 11.06
CA VAL A 111 4.03 -6.92 9.69
C VAL A 111 2.83 -7.86 9.78
N ILE A 112 1.73 -7.52 9.11
CA ILE A 112 0.57 -8.39 8.94
C ILE A 112 0.67 -9.00 7.55
N VAL A 113 0.99 -10.29 7.49
CA VAL A 113 1.12 -11.04 6.23
C VAL A 113 -0.22 -11.72 5.94
N GLN A 114 -0.87 -11.34 4.85
CA GLN A 114 -2.11 -11.94 4.41
C GLN A 114 -1.81 -13.04 3.40
N ASN A 115 -2.56 -14.15 3.42
CA ASN A 115 -2.43 -15.14 2.34
C ASN A 115 -2.68 -14.43 1.00
N THR A 116 -1.85 -14.74 -0.01
CA THR A 116 -2.15 -14.47 -1.42
C THR A 116 -3.26 -15.42 -1.88
N SER A 117 -4.41 -15.36 -1.20
CA SER A 117 -5.67 -15.76 -1.81
C SER A 117 -5.98 -14.65 -2.81
N GLY A 118 -5.84 -14.93 -4.10
CA GLY A 118 -6.56 -14.13 -5.08
C GLY A 118 -8.02 -14.11 -4.62
N VAL A 119 -8.50 -12.94 -4.20
CA VAL A 119 -9.79 -12.72 -3.52
C VAL A 119 -9.80 -13.14 -2.03
N ASP A 120 -9.42 -12.22 -1.15
CA ASP A 120 -10.21 -11.86 0.05
C ASP A 120 -9.57 -10.65 0.75
N GLN A 121 -9.83 -9.49 0.13
CA GLN A 121 -9.85 -8.23 0.87
C GLN A 121 -10.83 -8.42 2.03
N VAL A 122 -10.44 -8.07 3.26
CA VAL A 122 -11.42 -7.91 4.34
C VAL A 122 -12.51 -7.01 3.75
N PRO A 123 -13.77 -7.47 3.62
CA PRO A 123 -14.83 -6.59 3.17
C PRO A 123 -14.83 -5.47 4.20
N ALA A 124 -14.49 -4.27 3.76
CA ALA A 124 -14.64 -3.11 4.58
C ALA A 124 -16.14 -2.95 4.82
N ARG A 125 -16.64 -3.54 5.90
CA ARG A 125 -17.92 -3.17 6.48
C ARG A 125 -17.71 -1.80 7.12
N GLY A 126 -17.64 -0.78 6.28
CA GLY A 126 -17.39 0.61 6.66
C GLY A 126 -17.68 1.54 5.47
N PRO A 127 -17.99 2.81 5.71
CA PRO A 127 -18.18 3.79 4.64
C PRO A 127 -16.90 3.94 3.82
N LEU A 128 -17.03 4.50 2.60
CA LEU A 128 -15.88 4.96 1.83
C LEU A 128 -15.00 5.83 2.74
N ALA A 129 -13.75 5.43 2.93
CA ALA A 129 -12.80 6.18 3.74
C ALA A 129 -11.66 6.65 2.84
N LEU A 130 -11.22 7.90 2.99
CA LEU A 130 -10.13 8.48 2.22
C LEU A 130 -9.16 9.18 3.17
N GLY A 131 -7.86 8.91 3.01
CA GLY A 131 -6.80 9.50 3.80
C GLY A 131 -5.52 9.67 3.00
N SER A 132 -4.58 10.43 3.54
CA SER A 132 -3.25 10.59 2.95
C SER A 132 -2.16 10.60 4.00
N ALA A 133 -1.02 9.97 3.69
CA ALA A 133 0.16 9.97 4.55
C ALA A 133 1.46 9.84 3.73
N PRO A 134 2.52 10.61 4.07
CA PRO A 134 2.52 11.73 5.02
C PRO A 134 1.68 12.92 4.52
N ASN A 135 1.27 13.81 5.41
CA ASN A 135 0.59 15.07 5.10
C ASN A 135 0.78 16.08 6.25
N PRO A 136 1.58 17.16 6.08
CA PRO A 136 2.24 17.61 4.85
C PRO A 136 3.28 16.63 4.27
N PHE A 137 3.58 16.74 2.98
CA PHE A 137 4.48 15.83 2.25
C PHE A 137 5.44 16.57 1.32
N ASN A 138 6.59 15.95 1.00
CA ASN A 138 7.59 16.51 0.07
C ASN A 138 8.36 15.38 -0.67
N PRO A 139 8.27 15.27 -2.01
CA PRO A 139 7.15 15.68 -2.86
C PRO A 139 6.08 14.59 -2.95
N ARG A 140 6.23 13.46 -2.24
CA ARG A 140 5.38 12.28 -2.39
C ARG A 140 4.49 12.00 -1.17
N THR A 141 3.21 11.73 -1.41
CA THR A 141 2.25 11.20 -0.43
C THR A 141 1.55 9.97 -0.98
N LEU A 142 1.08 9.10 -0.09
CA LEU A 142 0.23 7.97 -0.42
C LEU A 142 -1.22 8.33 -0.09
N ILE A 143 -2.09 8.27 -1.09
CA ILE A 143 -3.52 8.47 -0.94
C ILE A 143 -4.16 7.09 -0.80
N SER A 144 -4.68 6.79 0.39
CA SER A 144 -5.32 5.51 0.70
C SER A 144 -6.82 5.66 0.74
N PHE A 145 -7.55 4.74 0.12
CA PHE A 145 -9.01 4.69 0.18
C PHE A 145 -9.53 3.28 0.43
N THR A 146 -10.68 3.16 1.06
CA THR A 146 -11.31 1.87 1.36
C THR A 146 -12.68 1.78 0.72
N LEU A 147 -12.88 0.79 -0.14
CA LEU A 147 -14.13 0.57 -0.87
C LEU A 147 -15.04 -0.41 -0.11
N PRO A 148 -16.33 -0.09 0.08
CA PRO A 148 -17.28 -0.98 0.75
C PRO A 148 -17.71 -2.18 -0.11
N ALA A 149 -17.59 -2.05 -1.43
CA ALA A 149 -18.01 -3.04 -2.42
C ALA A 149 -17.18 -2.86 -3.70
N ASP A 150 -17.20 -3.87 -4.57
CA ASP A 150 -16.62 -3.80 -5.91
C ASP A 150 -17.28 -2.68 -6.71
N THR A 151 -16.49 -1.73 -7.21
CA THR A 151 -17.02 -0.57 -7.94
C THR A 151 -15.98 0.08 -8.84
N ASN A 152 -16.45 0.84 -9.83
CA ASN A 152 -15.58 1.73 -10.60
C ASN A 152 -15.14 2.89 -9.72
N VAL A 153 -13.85 3.22 -9.80
CA VAL A 153 -13.23 4.27 -9.01
C VAL A 153 -12.58 5.32 -9.90
N ARG A 154 -12.81 6.59 -9.57
CA ARG A 154 -12.05 7.71 -10.11
C ARG A 154 -11.39 8.48 -8.96
N LEU A 155 -10.06 8.57 -9.00
CA LEU A 155 -9.27 9.32 -8.02
C LEU A 155 -8.59 10.48 -8.74
N SER A 156 -8.89 11.70 -8.30
CA SER A 156 -8.40 12.93 -8.91
C SER A 156 -7.90 13.92 -7.88
N VAL A 157 -6.89 14.70 -8.24
CA VAL A 157 -6.31 15.77 -7.43
C VAL A 157 -6.67 17.10 -8.06
N HIS A 158 -7.16 18.04 -7.24
CA HIS A 158 -7.51 19.39 -7.64
C HIS A 158 -6.73 20.41 -6.82
N ASP A 159 -6.49 21.59 -7.39
CA ASP A 159 -5.94 22.72 -6.64
C ASP A 159 -6.99 23.38 -5.72
N ALA A 160 -6.57 24.37 -4.94
CA ALA A 160 -7.47 25.11 -4.04
C ALA A 160 -8.61 25.88 -4.75
N ALA A 161 -8.50 26.10 -6.07
CA ALA A 161 -9.55 26.71 -6.89
C ALA A 161 -10.49 25.66 -7.51
N GLY A 162 -10.27 24.36 -7.23
CA GLY A 162 -11.06 23.26 -7.79
C GLY A 162 -10.68 22.89 -9.22
N ARG A 163 -9.57 23.42 -9.75
CA ARG A 163 -9.09 23.02 -11.08
C ARG A 163 -8.43 21.64 -10.99
N LEU A 164 -8.74 20.78 -11.95
CA LEU A 164 -8.12 19.47 -12.06
C LEU A 164 -6.61 19.62 -12.30
N VAL A 165 -5.83 18.93 -11.48
CA VAL A 165 -4.36 18.92 -11.54
C VAL A 165 -3.87 17.58 -12.09
N ARG A 166 -4.40 16.48 -11.56
CA ARG A 166 -3.94 15.13 -11.86
C ARG A 166 -5.08 14.13 -11.74
N VAL A 167 -5.17 13.18 -12.66
CA VAL A 167 -5.95 11.94 -12.47
C VAL A 167 -5.01 10.79 -12.11
N LEU A 168 -5.29 10.12 -10.99
CA LEU A 168 -4.50 9.00 -10.47
C LEU A 168 -5.16 7.65 -10.73
N GLU A 169 -6.48 7.64 -10.89
CA GLU A 169 -7.29 6.49 -11.29
C GLU A 169 -8.48 7.00 -12.09
N ASP A 170 -8.77 6.40 -13.24
CA ASP A 170 -9.79 6.91 -14.18
C ASP A 170 -10.82 5.84 -14.56
N GLY A 171 -11.65 5.48 -13.59
CA GLY A 171 -12.82 4.61 -13.80
C GLY A 171 -12.52 3.11 -13.77
N ALA A 172 -11.37 2.67 -13.25
CA ALA A 172 -11.07 1.24 -13.11
C ALA A 172 -12.03 0.56 -12.12
N ALA A 173 -12.48 -0.63 -12.47
CA ALA A 173 -13.20 -1.51 -11.55
C ALA A 173 -12.23 -2.07 -10.50
N LEU A 174 -12.42 -1.67 -9.25
CA LEU A 174 -11.62 -2.12 -8.11
C LEU A 174 -12.51 -2.95 -7.18
N ALA A 175 -11.94 -4.03 -6.65
CA ALA A 175 -12.61 -4.87 -5.66
C ALA A 175 -12.84 -4.11 -4.34
N ALA A 176 -13.82 -4.51 -3.55
CA ALA A 176 -14.01 -4.04 -2.18
C ALA A 176 -12.69 -4.17 -1.39
N GLY A 177 -12.46 -3.27 -0.42
CA GLY A 177 -11.26 -3.28 0.41
C GLY A 177 -10.34 -2.07 0.23
N ARG A 178 -9.10 -2.19 0.72
CA ARG A 178 -8.17 -1.05 0.85
C ARG A 178 -7.29 -0.93 -0.40
N HIS A 179 -7.20 0.29 -0.91
CA HIS A 179 -6.44 0.66 -2.09
C HIS A 179 -5.57 1.87 -1.82
N GLU A 180 -4.49 2.00 -2.59
CA GLU A 180 -3.56 3.11 -2.46
C GLU A 180 -3.10 3.60 -3.84
N ARG A 181 -2.93 4.91 -3.97
CA ARG A 181 -2.30 5.55 -5.13
C ARG A 181 -1.34 6.62 -4.63
N ALA A 182 -0.15 6.68 -5.21
CA ALA A 182 0.83 7.70 -4.85
C ALA A 182 0.60 8.97 -5.69
N TRP A 183 0.77 10.13 -5.08
CA TRP A 183 0.93 11.39 -5.79
C TRP A 183 2.28 12.01 -5.45
N ASP A 184 3.00 12.46 -6.47
CA ASP A 184 4.37 12.96 -6.44
C ASP A 184 4.46 14.47 -6.67
N GLY A 185 3.33 15.18 -6.60
CA GLY A 185 3.29 16.62 -6.85
C GLY A 185 3.41 16.98 -8.33
N LEU A 186 3.14 16.05 -9.25
CA LEU A 186 3.06 16.33 -10.68
C LEU A 186 1.61 16.54 -11.15
N GLY A 187 1.43 17.41 -12.14
CA GLY A 187 0.20 17.52 -12.93
C GLY A 187 0.09 16.44 -14.00
N ASP A 188 -1.04 16.38 -14.70
CA ASP A 188 -1.22 15.51 -15.88
C ASP A 188 -0.28 15.87 -17.04
N ASP A 189 0.20 17.12 -17.08
CA ASP A 189 1.24 17.61 -18.00
C ASP A 189 2.66 17.12 -17.65
N GLY A 190 2.82 16.41 -16.54
CA GLY A 190 4.10 15.93 -16.02
C GLY A 190 4.95 17.03 -15.38
N LEU A 191 4.43 18.25 -15.22
CA LEU A 191 5.14 19.35 -14.59
C LEU A 191 4.89 19.35 -13.08
N VAL A 192 5.91 19.80 -12.34
CA VAL A 192 5.81 19.98 -10.88
C VAL A 192 4.85 21.11 -10.56
N VAL A 193 3.88 20.84 -9.69
CA VAL A 193 2.94 21.85 -9.21
C VAL A 193 3.52 22.66 -8.05
N PRO A 194 3.05 23.90 -7.81
CA PRO A 194 3.52 24.71 -6.70
C PRO A 194 3.26 24.06 -5.33
N ALA A 195 4.08 24.39 -4.32
CA ALA A 195 3.73 24.08 -2.93
C ALA A 195 2.40 24.73 -2.57
N GLY A 196 1.57 24.05 -1.79
CA GLY A 196 0.24 24.54 -1.47
C GLY A 196 -0.74 23.46 -1.04
N VAL A 197 -2.00 23.88 -0.96
CA VAL A 197 -3.11 23.00 -0.60
C VAL A 197 -3.77 22.48 -1.87
N TYR A 198 -3.99 21.17 -1.86
CA TYR A 198 -4.70 20.43 -2.90
C TYR A 198 -5.79 19.56 -2.25
N VAL A 199 -6.70 19.05 -3.07
CA VAL A 199 -7.77 18.16 -2.63
C VAL A 199 -7.76 16.92 -3.50
N ALA A 200 -7.52 15.75 -2.89
CA ALA A 200 -7.80 14.49 -3.54
C ALA A 200 -9.29 14.16 -3.36
N THR A 201 -9.93 13.73 -4.43
CA THR A 201 -11.32 13.28 -4.49
C THR A 201 -11.36 11.86 -5.01
N VAL A 202 -11.96 10.95 -4.25
CA VAL A 202 -12.31 9.60 -4.71
C VAL A 202 -13.81 9.53 -4.97
N GLU A 203 -14.17 9.09 -6.16
CA GLU A 203 -15.55 8.81 -6.60
C GLU A 203 -15.67 7.31 -6.82
N ALA A 204 -16.60 6.67 -6.10
CA ALA A 204 -16.78 5.22 -6.09
C ALA A 204 -18.29 4.91 -6.14
N GLY A 205 -18.79 4.59 -7.34
CA GLY A 205 -20.24 4.51 -7.58
C GLY A 205 -20.90 5.87 -7.37
N ASP A 206 -21.93 5.93 -6.51
CA ASP A 206 -22.64 7.17 -6.17
C ASP A 206 -22.01 7.93 -4.98
N VAL A 207 -20.93 7.41 -4.38
CA VAL A 207 -20.30 7.99 -3.19
C VAL A 207 -19.03 8.73 -3.57
N ARG A 208 -18.83 9.89 -2.95
CA ARG A 208 -17.66 10.74 -3.15
C ARG A 208 -17.09 11.16 -1.80
N GLU A 209 -15.78 11.00 -1.65
CA GLU A 209 -15.03 11.43 -0.48
C GLU A 209 -13.84 12.30 -0.87
N THR A 210 -13.42 13.20 0.02
CA THR A 210 -12.31 14.12 -0.24
C THR A 210 -11.34 14.19 0.93
N VAL A 211 -10.05 14.38 0.63
CA VAL A 211 -9.01 14.62 1.63
C VAL A 211 -8.13 15.79 1.21
N LYS A 212 -7.82 16.67 2.17
CA LYS A 212 -6.88 17.78 1.97
C LYS A 212 -5.47 17.24 1.88
N LEU A 213 -4.70 17.67 0.89
CA LEU A 213 -3.28 17.37 0.72
C LEU A 213 -2.47 18.66 0.87
N THR A 214 -1.38 18.63 1.64
CA THR A 214 -0.50 19.77 1.85
C THR A 214 0.88 19.46 1.27
N LEU A 215 1.17 19.95 0.07
CA LEU A 215 2.48 19.80 -0.56
C LEU A 215 3.45 20.83 0.01
N ALA A 216 4.44 20.34 0.74
CA ALA A 216 5.63 21.07 1.16
C ALA A 216 6.74 20.89 0.11
N LYS A 217 7.65 21.87 0.05
CA LYS A 217 8.89 21.81 -0.74
C LYS A 217 10.08 21.49 0.15
#